data_AF-A0A535SRQ4-F1
#
_entry.id   AF-A0A535SRQ4-F1
#
_cell.length_a   1.000
_cell.length_b   1.000
_cell.length_c   1.000
_cell.angle_alpha   90.00
_cell.angle_beta   90.00
_cell.angle_gamma   90.00
#
_symmetry.space_group_name_H-M   'P 1'
#
loop_
_entity.id
_entity.type
_entity.pdbx_description
1 polymer ?
#
loop_
_entity_poly.entity_id
_entity_poly.type
_entity_poly.pdbx_seq_one_letter_code
_entity_poly.pdbx_strand_id
1 'polypeptide(L)'
;MDLDDPMIDNLRRIAFARDVRVQDLTVAILERPRHQELIADVAGTGARIRTLEEGDFASAVMAALPGSGIDAAIGIGDLHATLIAACAVKCLGGEFLARLMPRNDEERKAIGDKASHVYGLGELAPAADIAVAITGVTGGPLLPGVTFGSGYAETSSLVISSRHATVRPFMGKYRPQAGDGAWVGPGLVAPRNGYLMGGIP
;
A
#
# COMPACT_ATOMS: atom_id res chain seq x y z
N MET A 1 14.21 12.67 -4.64
CA MET A 1 13.18 13.03 -5.64
C MET A 1 12.74 14.48 -5.41
N ASP A 2 11.98 15.09 -6.30
CA ASP A 2 11.42 16.43 -6.12
C ASP A 2 9.99 16.52 -6.70
N LEU A 3 9.03 17.07 -5.96
CA LEU A 3 7.64 17.18 -6.42
C LEU A 3 7.43 18.32 -7.44
N ASP A 4 8.36 19.28 -7.53
CA ASP A 4 8.28 20.39 -8.49
C ASP A 4 9.00 20.08 -9.81
N ASP A 5 9.78 19.00 -9.85
CA ASP A 5 10.47 18.57 -11.06
C ASP A 5 9.53 17.87 -12.06
N PRO A 6 9.83 17.93 -13.37
CA PRO A 6 9.14 17.15 -14.38
C PRO A 6 9.11 15.65 -14.04
N MET A 7 7.98 15.00 -14.32
CA MET A 7 7.78 13.58 -14.02
C MET A 7 8.91 12.69 -14.57
N ILE A 8 9.36 12.97 -15.79
CA ILE A 8 10.45 12.23 -16.45
C ILE A 8 11.76 12.25 -15.64
N ASP A 9 12.09 13.35 -14.98
CA ASP A 9 13.34 13.47 -14.24
C ASP A 9 13.29 12.71 -12.92
N ASN A 10 12.12 12.69 -12.26
CA ASN A 10 11.90 11.80 -11.12
C ASN A 10 12.01 10.33 -11.51
N LEU A 11 11.36 9.91 -12.62
CA LEU A 11 11.42 8.53 -13.08
C LEU A 11 12.84 8.13 -13.53
N ARG A 12 13.60 9.04 -14.14
CA ARG A 12 15.03 8.80 -14.45
C ARG A 12 15.87 8.57 -13.20
N ARG A 13 15.65 9.33 -12.12
CA ARG A 13 16.34 9.14 -10.84
C ARG A 13 15.99 7.80 -10.21
N ILE A 14 14.72 7.41 -10.25
CA ILE A 14 14.27 6.09 -9.77
C ILE A 14 14.89 4.97 -10.60
N ALA A 15 14.85 5.08 -11.93
CA ALA A 15 15.45 4.12 -12.86
C ALA A 15 16.96 3.96 -12.61
N PHE A 16 17.68 5.07 -12.43
CA PHE A 16 19.10 5.06 -12.09
C PHE A 16 19.39 4.38 -10.76
N ALA A 17 18.61 4.67 -9.71
CA ALA A 17 18.77 4.05 -8.40
C ALA A 17 18.47 2.53 -8.40
N ARG A 18 17.65 2.08 -9.36
CA ARG A 18 17.25 0.67 -9.53
C ARG A 18 18.09 -0.07 -10.58
N ASP A 19 19.01 0.61 -11.27
CA ASP A 19 19.80 0.09 -12.40
C ASP A 19 18.93 -0.52 -13.52
N VAL A 20 17.87 0.20 -13.88
CA VAL A 20 16.93 -0.20 -14.96
C VAL A 20 16.63 0.98 -15.89
N ARG A 21 15.92 0.73 -16.99
CA ARG A 21 15.43 1.82 -17.86
C ARG A 21 14.09 2.33 -17.37
N VAL A 22 13.74 3.57 -17.74
CA VAL A 22 12.44 4.17 -17.40
C VAL A 22 11.28 3.30 -17.88
N GLN A 23 11.40 2.65 -19.04
CA GLN A 23 10.38 1.78 -19.61
C GLN A 23 10.18 0.48 -18.83
N ASP A 24 11.16 0.09 -18.02
CA ASP A 24 11.08 -1.09 -17.16
C ASP A 24 10.38 -0.75 -15.83
N LEU A 25 10.17 0.53 -15.50
CA LEU A 25 9.49 0.95 -14.28
C LEU A 25 7.97 0.71 -14.37
N THR A 26 7.36 0.38 -13.24
CA THR A 26 5.90 0.33 -13.05
C THR A 26 5.48 1.36 -12.00
N VAL A 27 4.66 2.33 -12.42
CA VAL A 27 4.13 3.39 -11.57
C VAL A 27 2.69 3.08 -11.21
N ALA A 28 2.40 2.99 -9.92
CA ALA A 28 1.05 2.84 -9.39
C ALA A 28 0.37 4.21 -9.25
N ILE A 29 -0.83 4.35 -9.83
CA ILE A 29 -1.63 5.60 -9.76
C ILE A 29 -3.08 5.22 -9.45
N LEU A 30 -3.74 5.98 -8.57
CA LEU A 30 -5.16 5.77 -8.32
C LEU A 30 -6.00 6.22 -9.54
N GLU A 31 -6.97 5.40 -9.95
CA GLU A 31 -7.90 5.73 -11.02
C GLU A 31 -8.93 6.75 -10.52
N ARG A 32 -8.64 8.03 -10.76
CA ARG A 32 -9.50 9.16 -10.38
C ARG A 32 -9.49 10.20 -11.50
N PRO A 33 -10.60 10.93 -11.72
CA PRO A 33 -10.65 11.99 -12.75
C PRO A 33 -9.54 13.05 -12.57
N ARG A 34 -9.18 13.37 -11.34
CA ARG A 34 -8.10 14.32 -10.99
C ARG A 34 -6.68 13.84 -11.32
N HIS A 35 -6.49 12.56 -11.69
CA HIS A 35 -5.18 12.00 -12.02
C HIS A 35 -4.99 11.78 -13.53
N GLN A 36 -5.93 12.19 -14.38
CA GLN A 36 -5.84 11.94 -15.83
C GLN A 36 -4.62 12.62 -16.47
N GLU A 37 -4.32 13.86 -16.06
CA GLU A 37 -3.11 14.57 -16.49
C GLU A 37 -1.84 13.85 -16.00
N LEU A 38 -1.82 13.44 -14.73
CA LEU A 38 -0.70 12.68 -14.16
C LEU A 38 -0.46 11.34 -14.89
N ILE A 39 -1.53 10.63 -15.24
CA ILE A 39 -1.47 9.37 -16.00
C ILE A 39 -0.91 9.64 -17.39
N ALA A 40 -1.36 10.70 -18.07
CA ALA A 40 -0.84 11.08 -19.38
C ALA A 40 0.65 11.47 -19.33
N ASP A 41 1.06 12.22 -18.30
CA ASP A 41 2.46 12.62 -18.09
C ASP A 41 3.37 11.39 -17.89
N VAL A 42 2.95 10.47 -17.01
CA VAL A 42 3.69 9.22 -16.78
C VAL A 42 3.73 8.37 -18.04
N ALA A 43 2.62 8.26 -18.79
CA ALA A 43 2.56 7.52 -20.03
C ALA A 43 3.52 8.09 -21.08
N GLY A 44 3.63 9.42 -21.16
CA GLY A 44 4.56 10.13 -22.04
C GLY A 44 6.04 9.83 -21.77
N THR A 45 6.38 9.36 -20.57
CA THR A 45 7.76 8.93 -20.23
C THR A 45 8.12 7.53 -20.75
N GLY A 46 7.12 6.74 -21.12
CA GLY A 46 7.28 5.33 -21.51
C GLY A 46 7.31 4.34 -20.34
N ALA A 47 7.18 4.79 -19.09
CA ALA A 47 7.02 3.90 -17.95
C ALA A 47 5.67 3.15 -18.00
N ARG A 48 5.62 1.96 -17.40
CA ARG A 48 4.38 1.18 -17.28
C ARG A 48 3.51 1.79 -16.19
N ILE A 49 2.20 1.81 -16.41
CA ILE A 49 1.23 2.32 -15.43
C ILE A 49 0.39 1.17 -14.92
N ARG A 50 0.26 1.08 -13.59
CA ARG A 50 -0.73 0.23 -12.94
C ARG A 50 -1.75 1.10 -12.25
N THR A 51 -2.94 1.17 -12.82
CA THR A 51 -4.05 1.90 -12.20
C THR A 51 -4.67 1.06 -11.08
N LEU A 52 -5.09 1.72 -10.00
CA LEU A 52 -5.70 1.11 -8.83
C LEU A 52 -7.02 1.81 -8.53
N GLU A 53 -8.10 1.06 -8.38
CA GLU A 53 -9.41 1.64 -8.05
C GLU A 53 -9.42 2.24 -6.64
N GLU A 54 -8.72 1.59 -5.70
CA GLU A 54 -8.59 1.98 -4.30
C GLU A 54 -7.19 1.58 -3.77
N GLY A 55 -6.79 2.16 -2.64
CA GLY A 55 -5.55 1.80 -1.96
C GLY A 55 -4.37 2.72 -2.25
N ASP A 56 -4.50 4.01 -1.96
CA ASP A 56 -3.38 4.96 -1.86
C ASP A 56 -2.33 4.50 -0.84
N PHE A 57 -2.80 4.00 0.31
CA PHE A 57 -1.94 3.39 1.31
C PHE A 57 -1.20 2.17 0.75
N ALA A 58 -1.94 1.25 0.11
CA ALA A 58 -1.37 0.00 -0.40
C ALA A 58 -0.35 0.25 -1.51
N SER A 59 -0.60 1.19 -2.42
CA SER A 59 0.32 1.52 -3.51
C SER A 59 1.66 2.06 -3.02
N ALA A 60 1.63 2.96 -2.04
CA ALA A 60 2.83 3.49 -1.40
C ALA A 60 3.66 2.39 -0.72
N VAL A 61 2.98 1.49 0.03
CA VAL A 61 3.65 0.35 0.67
C VAL A 61 4.24 -0.59 -0.38
N MET A 62 3.51 -0.90 -1.45
CA MET A 62 4.00 -1.74 -2.54
C MET A 62 5.23 -1.14 -3.23
N ALA A 63 5.26 0.18 -3.48
CA ALA A 63 6.43 0.83 -4.10
C ALA A 63 7.71 0.69 -3.25
N ALA A 64 7.56 0.67 -1.92
CA ALA A 64 8.66 0.48 -1.00
C ALA A 64 8.96 -1.00 -0.68
N LEU A 65 8.05 -1.92 -1.01
CA LEU A 65 8.19 -3.35 -0.74
C LEU A 65 8.86 -4.06 -1.93
N PRO A 66 10.06 -4.64 -1.75
CA PRO A 66 10.71 -5.40 -2.81
C PRO A 66 9.85 -6.57 -3.31
N GLY A 67 9.81 -6.77 -4.63
CA GLY A 67 9.07 -7.87 -5.25
C GLY A 67 7.57 -7.64 -5.44
N SER A 68 7.04 -6.46 -5.08
CA SER A 68 5.64 -6.10 -5.32
C SER A 68 5.28 -5.92 -6.80
N GLY A 69 6.30 -5.68 -7.65
CA GLY A 69 6.13 -5.29 -9.05
C GLY A 69 5.71 -3.83 -9.25
N ILE A 70 5.78 -3.00 -8.19
CA ILE A 70 5.58 -1.55 -8.24
C ILE A 70 6.89 -0.87 -7.87
N ASP A 71 7.35 0.07 -8.70
CA ASP A 71 8.61 0.79 -8.50
C ASP A 71 8.39 2.19 -7.91
N ALA A 72 7.24 2.79 -8.21
CA ALA A 72 6.82 4.09 -7.70
C ALA A 72 5.31 4.15 -7.50
N ALA A 73 4.84 4.96 -6.56
CA ALA A 73 3.43 5.28 -6.40
C ALA A 73 3.28 6.80 -6.40
N ILE A 74 2.38 7.33 -7.25
CA ILE A 74 2.23 8.77 -7.45
C ILE A 74 0.74 9.11 -7.51
N GLY A 75 0.34 10.17 -6.81
CA GLY A 75 -1.03 10.67 -6.86
C GLY A 75 -1.43 11.49 -5.64
N ILE A 76 -2.71 11.85 -5.60
CA ILE A 76 -3.36 12.62 -4.55
C ILE A 76 -4.28 11.68 -3.76
N GLY A 77 -3.90 11.43 -2.51
CA GLY A 77 -4.61 10.56 -1.56
C GLY A 77 -5.16 11.30 -0.34
N ASP A 78 -5.67 10.53 0.61
CA ASP A 78 -6.14 11.05 1.90
C ASP A 78 -4.97 11.40 2.84
N LEU A 79 -5.11 12.43 3.67
CA LEU A 79 -4.07 12.88 4.60
C LEU A 79 -3.71 11.80 5.63
N HIS A 80 -4.70 11.16 6.25
CA HIS A 80 -4.45 10.15 7.29
C HIS A 80 -3.84 8.90 6.68
N ALA A 81 -4.37 8.45 5.53
CA ALA A 81 -3.79 7.33 4.79
C ALA A 81 -2.33 7.60 4.39
N THR A 82 -2.03 8.82 3.94
CA THR A 82 -0.67 9.28 3.57
C THR A 82 0.29 9.24 4.76
N LEU A 83 -0.15 9.67 5.95
CA LEU A 83 0.68 9.61 7.16
C LEU A 83 1.02 8.18 7.57
N ILE A 84 0.04 7.27 7.52
CA ILE A 84 0.26 5.85 7.84
C ILE A 84 1.17 5.21 6.78
N ALA A 85 0.99 5.57 5.49
CA ALA A 85 1.86 5.13 4.40
C ALA A 85 3.32 5.59 4.62
N ALA A 86 3.54 6.84 5.02
CA ALA A 86 4.88 7.35 5.33
C ALA A 86 5.56 6.55 6.47
N CYS A 87 4.82 6.21 7.52
CA CYS A 87 5.31 5.33 8.59
C CYS A 87 5.72 3.95 8.06
N ALA A 88 4.91 3.36 7.18
CA ALA A 88 5.19 2.05 6.59
C ALA A 88 6.41 2.10 5.64
N VAL A 89 6.47 3.11 4.76
CA VAL A 89 7.59 3.33 3.83
C VAL A 89 8.89 3.58 4.60
N LYS A 90 8.85 4.33 5.70
CA LYS A 90 10.00 4.50 6.60
C LYS A 90 10.49 3.17 7.17
N CYS A 91 9.58 2.30 7.61
CA CYS A 91 9.94 0.97 8.11
C CYS A 91 10.57 0.08 7.02
N LEU A 92 10.21 0.30 5.75
CA LEU A 92 10.74 -0.41 4.58
C LEU A 92 12.03 0.22 4.02
N GLY A 93 12.47 1.37 4.53
CA GLY A 93 13.65 2.09 4.04
C GLY A 93 13.45 2.76 2.69
N GLY A 94 12.21 3.06 2.30
CA GLY A 94 11.92 3.80 1.08
C GLY A 94 12.06 5.32 1.24
N GLU A 95 11.74 6.05 0.17
CA GLU A 95 11.66 7.52 0.15
C GLU A 95 10.20 7.93 -0.08
N PHE A 96 9.75 9.01 0.57
CA PHE A 96 8.38 9.50 0.48
C PHE A 96 8.35 11.02 0.57
N LEU A 97 7.64 11.65 -0.36
CA LEU A 97 7.41 13.09 -0.40
C LEU A 97 5.91 13.35 -0.49
N ALA A 98 5.42 14.35 0.23
CA ALA A 98 4.04 14.80 0.16
C ALA A 98 3.93 16.31 0.24
N ARG A 99 2.85 16.85 -0.31
CA ARG A 99 2.48 18.26 -0.21
C ARG A 99 0.99 18.35 0.10
N LEU A 100 0.61 19.32 0.93
CA LEU A 100 -0.80 19.57 1.21
C LEU A 100 -1.49 20.18 -0.01
N MET A 101 -2.56 19.55 -0.48
CA MET A 101 -3.33 19.99 -1.64
C MET A 101 -4.71 20.48 -1.21
N PRO A 102 -4.89 21.79 -0.91
CA PRO A 102 -6.18 22.33 -0.49
C PRO A 102 -7.24 22.16 -1.59
N ARG A 103 -8.43 21.71 -1.20
CA ARG A 103 -9.54 21.42 -2.13
C ARG A 103 -10.38 22.65 -2.45
N ASN A 104 -10.35 23.65 -1.59
CA ASN A 104 -11.13 24.88 -1.69
C ASN A 104 -10.39 26.06 -1.03
N ASP A 105 -10.94 27.26 -1.20
CA ASP A 105 -10.33 28.48 -0.68
C ASP A 105 -10.31 28.56 0.85
N GLU A 106 -11.26 27.91 1.54
CA GLU A 106 -11.28 27.85 3.01
C GLU A 106 -10.10 27.02 3.54
N GLU A 107 -9.88 25.82 2.98
CA GLU A 107 -8.71 24.99 3.28
C GLU A 107 -7.41 25.71 2.90
N ARG A 108 -7.39 26.39 1.76
CA ARG A 108 -6.21 27.16 1.33
C ARG A 108 -5.87 28.27 2.32
N LYS A 109 -6.86 29.00 2.83
CA LYS A 109 -6.65 30.02 3.87
C LYS A 109 -6.22 29.41 5.21
N ALA A 110 -6.78 28.26 5.59
CA ALA A 110 -6.43 27.59 6.84
C ALA A 110 -5.02 27.00 6.81
N ILE A 111 -4.59 26.45 5.67
CA ILE A 111 -3.27 25.86 5.47
C ILE A 111 -2.20 26.94 5.29
N GLY A 112 -2.52 28.01 4.54
CA GLY A 112 -1.60 29.10 4.24
C GLY A 112 -0.33 28.62 3.52
N ASP A 113 0.82 29.13 3.93
CA ASP A 113 2.12 28.85 3.29
C ASP A 113 2.55 27.38 3.41
N LYS A 114 1.91 26.59 4.27
CA LYS A 114 2.16 25.14 4.37
C LYS A 114 1.74 24.39 3.10
N ALA A 115 0.94 25.00 2.23
CA ALA A 115 0.52 24.41 0.96
C ALA A 115 1.67 24.28 -0.06
N SER A 116 2.72 25.10 0.03
CA SER A 116 3.90 24.99 -0.83
C SER A 116 4.99 24.08 -0.24
N HIS A 117 4.91 23.76 1.05
CA HIS A 117 5.91 22.94 1.74
C HIS A 117 5.87 21.49 1.28
N VAL A 118 7.04 20.92 0.98
CA VAL A 118 7.21 19.50 0.67
C VAL A 118 7.69 18.80 1.93
N TYR A 119 6.84 17.91 2.43
CA TYR A 119 7.10 17.11 3.61
C TYR A 119 7.81 15.81 3.22
N GLY A 120 8.99 15.58 3.79
CA GLY A 120 9.70 14.30 3.70
C GLY A 120 9.38 13.34 4.84
N LEU A 121 9.92 12.11 4.79
CA LEU A 121 9.75 11.10 5.85
C LEU A 121 10.16 11.56 7.25
N GLY A 122 11.20 12.42 7.34
CA GLY A 122 11.66 12.95 8.62
C GLY A 122 10.62 13.81 9.33
N GLU A 123 9.76 14.49 8.58
CA GLU A 123 8.68 15.34 9.09
C GLU A 123 7.37 14.57 9.24
N LEU A 124 7.05 13.68 8.29
CA LEU A 124 5.80 12.91 8.30
C LEU A 124 5.79 11.80 9.35
N ALA A 125 6.95 11.19 9.61
CA ALA A 125 7.12 10.08 10.53
C ALA A 125 8.36 10.30 11.41
N PRO A 126 8.36 11.28 12.33
CA PRO A 126 9.57 11.71 13.04
C PRO A 126 10.08 10.69 14.07
N ALA A 127 9.22 9.79 14.56
CA ALA A 127 9.59 8.78 15.55
C ALA A 127 10.70 7.86 15.04
N ALA A 128 11.70 7.57 15.89
CA ALA A 128 12.80 6.66 15.55
C ALA A 128 12.33 5.20 15.43
N ASP A 129 11.51 4.78 16.40
CA ASP A 129 10.97 3.43 16.49
C ASP A 129 9.49 3.42 16.07
N ILE A 130 9.25 2.90 14.87
CA ILE A 130 7.92 2.73 14.30
C ILE A 130 7.73 1.24 13.99
N ALA A 131 6.53 0.74 14.27
CA ALA A 131 6.08 -0.54 13.79
C ALA A 131 4.69 -0.37 13.16
N VAL A 132 4.47 -1.01 12.02
CA VAL A 132 3.20 -1.00 11.31
C VAL A 132 2.76 -2.44 11.10
N ALA A 133 1.51 -2.74 11.43
CA ALA A 133 0.87 -4.01 11.15
C ALA A 133 -0.29 -3.77 10.18
N ILE A 134 -0.29 -4.51 9.07
CA ILE A 134 -1.29 -4.41 8.01
C ILE A 134 -1.95 -5.78 7.89
N THR A 135 -3.28 -5.85 7.86
CA THR A 135 -4.03 -7.10 7.68
C THR A 135 -5.00 -6.96 6.52
N GLY A 136 -5.01 -7.93 5.61
CA GLY A 136 -5.95 -7.94 4.49
C GLY A 136 -7.35 -8.34 4.95
N VAL A 137 -8.34 -7.48 4.69
CA VAL A 137 -9.75 -7.73 5.03
C VAL A 137 -10.49 -8.34 3.85
N THR A 138 -10.74 -7.55 2.81
CA THR A 138 -11.38 -7.96 1.56
C THR A 138 -10.40 -8.58 0.56
N GLY A 139 -9.10 -8.34 0.78
CA GLY A 139 -8.03 -8.76 -0.10
C GLY A 139 -7.73 -7.72 -1.18
N GLY A 140 -6.49 -7.72 -1.63
CA GLY A 140 -6.02 -6.78 -2.62
C GLY A 140 -4.59 -7.08 -3.05
N PRO A 141 -3.96 -6.18 -3.81
CA PRO A 141 -2.64 -6.42 -4.38
C PRO A 141 -1.53 -6.52 -3.33
N LEU A 142 -1.74 -5.96 -2.13
CA LEU A 142 -0.77 -6.02 -1.03
C LEU A 142 -0.90 -7.30 -0.18
N LEU A 143 -2.12 -7.67 0.22
CA LEU A 143 -2.40 -8.82 1.08
C LEU A 143 -3.72 -9.49 0.68
N PRO A 144 -3.82 -10.83 0.76
CA PRO A 144 -5.06 -11.53 0.55
C PRO A 144 -6.05 -11.22 1.68
N GLY A 145 -7.34 -11.36 1.37
CA GLY A 145 -8.42 -11.12 2.33
C GLY A 145 -8.54 -12.23 3.35
N VAL A 146 -9.44 -12.02 4.31
CA VAL A 146 -9.80 -13.07 5.27
C VAL A 146 -10.50 -14.20 4.53
N THR A 147 -10.02 -15.43 4.73
CA THR A 147 -10.71 -16.62 4.23
C THR A 147 -11.41 -17.34 5.38
N PHE A 148 -12.62 -17.82 5.12
CA PHE A 148 -13.41 -18.53 6.12
C PHE A 148 -13.53 -20.00 5.71
N GLY A 149 -13.21 -20.89 6.64
CA GLY A 149 -13.42 -22.33 6.50
C GLY A 149 -14.33 -22.85 7.61
N SER A 150 -14.60 -24.16 7.61
CA SER A 150 -15.44 -24.75 8.65
C SER A 150 -14.79 -24.60 10.03
N GLY A 151 -15.36 -23.72 10.86
CA GLY A 151 -14.91 -23.45 12.21
C GLY A 151 -13.61 -22.64 12.32
N TYR A 152 -13.16 -21.97 11.26
CA TYR A 152 -12.00 -21.07 11.34
C TYR A 152 -12.06 -19.88 10.39
N ALA A 153 -11.33 -18.83 10.75
CA ALA A 153 -10.97 -17.71 9.87
C ALA A 153 -9.44 -17.66 9.73
N GLU A 154 -8.96 -17.42 8.52
CA GLU A 154 -7.54 -17.26 8.22
C GLU A 154 -7.28 -15.85 7.73
N THR A 155 -6.29 -15.18 8.33
CA THR A 155 -5.90 -13.81 8.01
C THR A 155 -4.45 -13.79 7.54
N SER A 156 -4.15 -12.88 6.62
CA SER A 156 -2.79 -12.57 6.21
C SER A 156 -2.43 -11.17 6.65
N SER A 157 -1.29 -11.05 7.32
CA SER A 157 -0.79 -9.79 7.86
C SER A 157 0.67 -9.57 7.48
N LEU A 158 1.06 -8.30 7.42
CA LEU A 158 2.44 -7.86 7.24
C LEU A 158 2.82 -6.97 8.41
N VAL A 159 3.84 -7.36 9.16
CA VAL A 159 4.41 -6.55 10.26
C VAL A 159 5.77 -6.04 9.84
N ILE A 160 5.93 -4.72 9.83
CA ILE A 160 7.16 -4.02 9.46
C ILE A 160 7.62 -3.13 10.61
N SER A 161 8.93 -3.00 10.81
CA SER A 161 9.48 -2.15 11.87
C SER A 161 10.80 -1.48 11.47
N SER A 162 10.91 -0.18 11.75
CA SER A 162 12.12 0.62 11.53
C SER A 162 13.26 0.22 12.48
N ARG A 163 12.96 -0.18 13.72
CA ARG A 163 13.96 -0.47 14.76
C ARG A 163 14.93 -1.59 14.37
N HIS A 164 14.42 -2.60 13.68
CA HIS A 164 15.19 -3.79 13.29
C HIS A 164 15.20 -4.02 11.78
N ALA A 165 14.66 -3.09 10.98
CA ALA A 165 14.46 -3.25 9.54
C ALA A 165 13.84 -4.61 9.16
N THR A 166 12.88 -5.07 9.97
CA THR A 166 12.26 -6.39 9.76
C THR A 166 10.98 -6.27 8.96
N VAL A 167 10.83 -7.15 7.97
CA VAL A 167 9.59 -7.38 7.24
C VAL A 167 9.12 -8.79 7.53
N ARG A 168 7.97 -8.93 8.19
CA ARG A 168 7.46 -10.22 8.67
C ARG A 168 6.06 -10.47 8.12
N PRO A 169 5.92 -11.26 7.04
CA PRO A 169 4.62 -11.81 6.69
C PRO A 169 4.18 -12.79 7.78
N PHE A 170 2.90 -12.73 8.14
CA PHE A 170 2.29 -13.59 9.15
C PHE A 170 0.94 -14.09 8.65
N MET A 171 0.69 -15.39 8.79
CA MET A 171 -0.59 -16.01 8.53
C MET A 171 -1.18 -16.49 9.86
N GLY A 172 -2.35 -15.98 10.21
CA GLY A 172 -3.05 -16.31 11.45
C GLY A 172 -4.27 -17.16 11.18
N LYS A 173 -4.46 -18.23 11.95
CA LYS A 173 -5.67 -19.06 11.91
C LYS A 173 -6.40 -18.97 13.23
N TYR A 174 -7.57 -18.36 13.22
CA TYR A 174 -8.43 -18.19 14.37
C TYR A 174 -9.57 -19.22 14.34
N ARG A 175 -9.83 -19.86 15.49
CA ARG A 175 -10.99 -20.75 15.68
C ARG A 175 -11.90 -20.12 16.74
N PRO A 176 -13.09 -19.62 16.37
CA PRO A 176 -14.02 -19.04 17.33
C PRO A 176 -14.41 -20.06 18.41
N GLN A 177 -14.41 -19.65 19.67
CA GLN A 177 -14.95 -20.45 20.77
C GLN A 177 -16.37 -20.00 21.13
N ALA A 178 -17.13 -20.87 21.79
CA ALA A 178 -18.46 -20.52 22.27
C ALA A 178 -18.37 -19.36 23.28
N GLY A 179 -18.93 -18.20 22.92
CA GLY A 179 -18.88 -16.98 23.73
C GLY A 179 -18.21 -15.78 23.05
N ASP A 180 -17.48 -15.98 21.94
CA ASP A 180 -16.72 -14.92 21.26
C ASP A 180 -17.59 -13.96 20.41
N GLY A 181 -18.92 -14.01 20.54
CA GLY A 181 -19.85 -13.16 19.79
C GLY A 181 -19.84 -13.38 18.27
N ALA A 182 -19.19 -14.45 17.79
CA ALA A 182 -19.05 -14.76 16.38
C ALA A 182 -20.37 -15.22 15.74
N TRP A 183 -20.65 -14.70 14.54
CA TRP A 183 -21.78 -15.05 13.67
C TRP A 183 -22.06 -16.55 13.64
N VAL A 184 -23.20 -16.97 14.21
CA VAL A 184 -23.73 -18.33 14.08
C VAL A 184 -24.64 -18.34 12.86
N GLY A 185 -24.04 -18.49 11.67
CA GLY A 185 -24.81 -18.84 10.46
C GLY A 185 -25.44 -20.24 10.63
N PRO A 186 -26.60 -20.52 10.02
CA PRO A 186 -27.30 -21.77 10.24
C PRO A 186 -26.52 -22.92 9.60
N GLY A 187 -26.10 -23.90 10.43
CA GLY A 187 -25.57 -25.18 9.95
C GLY A 187 -24.11 -25.43 10.31
N LEU A 188 -23.77 -25.45 11.60
CA LEU A 188 -22.54 -26.07 12.06
C LEU A 188 -22.70 -27.60 12.03
N VAL A 189 -22.57 -28.21 10.85
CA VAL A 189 -22.17 -29.61 10.74
C VAL A 189 -20.67 -29.60 10.48
N ALA A 190 -19.89 -30.12 11.42
CA ALA A 190 -18.48 -30.36 11.22
C ALA A 190 -18.28 -31.27 9.99
N PRO A 191 -17.54 -30.89 8.94
CA PRO A 191 -17.17 -31.83 7.90
C PRO A 191 -16.13 -32.78 8.49
N ARG A 192 -16.55 -34.02 8.70
CA ARG A 192 -15.66 -35.17 8.85
C ARG A 192 -14.91 -35.36 7.53
N ASN A 193 -13.58 -35.42 7.63
CA ASN A 193 -12.60 -35.99 6.71
C ASN A 193 -12.63 -35.53 5.23
N GLY A 194 -11.50 -35.00 4.78
CA GLY A 194 -11.20 -34.88 3.35
C GLY A 194 -11.19 -36.27 2.69
N TYR A 195 -11.89 -36.39 1.57
CA TYR A 195 -11.76 -37.52 0.67
C TYR A 195 -10.73 -37.17 -0.40
N LEU A 196 -9.69 -37.97 -0.50
CA LEU A 196 -8.70 -37.92 -1.58
C LEU A 196 -9.19 -38.89 -2.65
N MET A 197 -9.88 -38.38 -3.69
CA MET A 197 -10.23 -39.17 -4.88
C MET A 197 -9.02 -39.18 -5.82
N GLY A 198 -8.05 -40.05 -5.52
CA GLY A 198 -6.95 -40.37 -6.42
C GLY A 198 -7.26 -41.67 -7.16
N GLY A 199 -7.51 -41.58 -8.46
CA GLY A 199 -7.43 -42.74 -9.35
C GLY A 199 -5.97 -42.99 -9.71
N ILE A 200 -5.48 -44.19 -9.46
CA ILE A 200 -4.23 -44.74 -10.00
C ILE A 200 -4.66 -45.80 -11.02
N PRO A 201 -4.01 -45.92 -12.20
CA PRO A 201 -4.42 -46.86 -13.26
C PRO A 201 -4.56 -48.31 -12.79
#